data_AF-A0A8T4QUW4-F1
#
_entry.id   AF-A0A8T4QUW4-F1
#
_cell.length_a   1.000
_cell.length_b   1.000
_cell.length_c   1.000
_cell.angle_alpha   90.00
_cell.angle_beta   90.00
_cell.angle_gamma   90.00
#
_symmetry.space_group_name_H-M   'P 1'
#
loop_
_entity.id
_entity.type
_entity.pdbx_description
1 polymer ?
#
loop_
_entity_poly.entity_id
_entity_poly.type
_entity_poly.pdbx_seq_one_letter_code
_entity_poly.pdbx_strand_id
1 'polypeptide(L)'
;MNSAIYGVIERLCGLPGLSNVVLLGEKDKQHIRSLELPNNEGVFSCLSRTYCLAMTHDESFRPALGPLVTTLGEVPILPPLPFPELDAKDVISSSPNCLVHKFLVSRFSMKVTSNEATLLVGFNL
;
A
#
# COMPACT_ATOMS: atom_id res chain seq x y z
N MET A 1 -5.19 19.96 -7.79
CA MET A 1 -5.17 18.73 -6.96
C MET A 1 -6.14 18.91 -5.81
N ASN A 2 -6.86 17.85 -5.41
CA ASN A 2 -7.97 17.89 -4.45
C ASN A 2 -7.43 18.20 -3.01
N SER A 3 -8.03 19.13 -2.27
CA SER A 3 -7.58 19.46 -0.91
C SER A 3 -7.74 18.30 0.08
N ALA A 4 -8.70 17.41 -0.16
CA ALA A 4 -8.96 16.27 0.71
C ALA A 4 -7.82 15.23 0.71
N ILE A 5 -7.16 14.99 -0.43
CA ILE A 5 -6.06 14.02 -0.49
C ILE A 5 -4.81 14.50 0.27
N TYR A 6 -4.59 15.82 0.34
CA TYR A 6 -3.49 16.37 1.14
C TYR A 6 -3.70 16.15 2.63
N GLY A 7 -4.92 16.38 3.13
CA GLY A 7 -5.24 16.10 4.54
C GLY A 7 -5.05 14.62 4.92
N VAL A 8 -5.33 13.71 3.98
CA VAL A 8 -5.05 12.27 4.16
C VAL A 8 -3.55 12.00 4.27
N ILE A 9 -2.73 12.56 3.36
CA ILE A 9 -1.28 12.38 3.38
C ILE A 9 -0.67 12.96 4.67
N GLU A 10 -1.08 14.17 5.06
CA GLU A 10 -0.62 14.80 6.30
C GLU A 10 -0.92 13.95 7.54
N ARG A 11 -2.14 13.40 7.64
CA ARG A 11 -2.52 12.51 8.73
C ARG A 11 -1.62 11.27 8.78
N LEU A 12 -1.36 10.63 7.65
CA LEU A 12 -0.52 9.42 7.59
C LEU A 12 0.94 9.69 7.93
N CYS A 13 1.49 10.83 7.48
CA CYS A 13 2.85 11.25 7.84
C CYS A 13 3.01 11.48 9.35
N GLY A 14 1.93 11.72 10.09
CA GLY A 14 1.93 11.88 11.54
C GLY A 14 1.79 10.56 12.33
N LEU A 15 1.59 9.42 11.67
CA LEU A 15 1.40 8.14 12.36
C LEU A 15 2.73 7.47 12.69
N PRO A 16 2.89 6.96 13.93
CA PRO A 16 4.07 6.17 14.30
C PRO A 16 4.28 4.97 13.37
N GLY A 17 5.53 4.78 12.96
CA GLY A 17 5.94 3.66 12.13
C GLY A 17 5.55 3.76 10.66
N LEU A 18 4.99 4.88 10.18
CA LEU A 18 4.76 5.14 8.76
C LEU A 18 5.70 6.25 8.24
N SER A 19 6.22 6.05 7.04
CA SER A 19 7.13 6.99 6.36
C SER A 19 6.91 7.00 4.85
N ASN A 20 7.53 7.96 4.15
CA ASN A 20 7.58 8.01 2.68
C ASN A 20 6.19 7.96 1.98
N VAL A 21 5.17 8.63 2.54
CA VAL A 21 3.81 8.62 1.98
C VAL A 21 3.78 9.37 0.64
N VAL A 22 3.49 8.66 -0.44
CA VAL A 22 3.42 9.21 -1.80
C VAL A 22 2.14 8.78 -2.51
N LEU A 23 1.59 9.68 -3.32
CA LEU A 23 0.44 9.39 -4.18
C LEU A 23 0.89 8.77 -5.50
N LEU A 24 0.32 7.61 -5.84
CA LEU A 24 0.60 6.92 -7.10
C LEU A 24 -0.22 7.50 -8.25
N GLY A 25 0.46 7.90 -9.32
CA GLY A 25 -0.18 8.24 -10.58
C GLY A 25 -0.54 6.99 -11.39
N GLU A 26 -1.38 7.15 -12.42
CA GLU A 26 -1.84 6.01 -13.23
C GLU A 26 -0.69 5.26 -13.93
N LYS A 27 0.36 5.95 -14.35
CA LYS A 27 1.56 5.31 -14.92
C LYS A 27 2.26 4.42 -13.89
N ASP A 28 2.38 4.87 -12.65
CA ASP A 28 2.99 4.09 -11.57
C ASP A 28 2.10 2.88 -11.25
N LYS A 29 0.77 3.07 -11.16
CA LYS A 29 -0.18 1.97 -10.95
C LYS A 29 -0.11 0.90 -12.05
N GLN A 30 -0.01 1.31 -13.32
CA GLN A 30 0.13 0.38 -14.45
C GLN A 30 1.44 -0.42 -14.36
N HIS A 31 2.55 0.25 -14.03
CA HIS A 31 3.84 -0.43 -13.89
C HIS A 31 3.83 -1.42 -12.73
N ILE A 32 3.27 -1.06 -11.58
CA ILE A 32 3.12 -1.96 -10.43
C ILE A 32 2.33 -3.22 -10.82
N ARG A 33 1.20 -3.07 -11.54
CA ARG A 33 0.42 -4.23 -12.02
C ARG A 33 1.25 -5.20 -12.87
N SER A 34 2.22 -4.70 -13.63
CA SER A 34 3.08 -5.53 -14.48
C SER A 34 4.20 -6.26 -13.72
N LEU A 35 4.53 -5.78 -12.52
CA LEU A 35 5.60 -6.35 -11.67
C LEU A 35 5.06 -7.24 -10.55
N GLU A 36 3.79 -7.06 -10.16
CA GLU A 36 3.19 -7.74 -9.02
C GLU A 36 2.89 -9.22 -9.30
N LEU A 37 2.87 -10.04 -8.24
CA LEU A 37 2.45 -11.43 -8.33
C LEU A 37 0.96 -11.52 -8.65
N PRO A 38 0.54 -12.38 -9.60
CA PRO A 38 -0.86 -12.46 -10.03
C PRO A 38 -1.83 -12.88 -8.91
N ASN A 39 -1.34 -13.53 -7.85
CA ASN A 39 -2.13 -13.95 -6.70
C ASN A 39 -2.15 -12.94 -5.54
N ASN A 40 -1.54 -11.75 -5.71
CA ASN A 40 -1.61 -10.67 -4.74
C ASN A 40 -2.86 -9.79 -4.97
N GLU A 41 -4.03 -10.38 -4.73
CA GLU A 41 -5.32 -9.71 -4.89
C GLU A 41 -5.40 -8.40 -4.11
N GLY A 42 -4.75 -8.32 -2.95
CA GLY A 42 -4.68 -7.12 -2.13
C GLY A 42 -4.05 -5.93 -2.84
N VAL A 43 -2.93 -6.14 -3.54
CA VAL A 43 -2.28 -5.07 -4.31
C VAL A 43 -3.16 -4.64 -5.49
N PHE A 44 -3.67 -5.58 -6.27
CA PHE A 44 -4.54 -5.24 -7.41
C PHE A 44 -5.79 -4.49 -6.95
N SER A 45 -6.37 -4.89 -5.82
CA SER A 45 -7.50 -4.21 -5.20
C SER A 45 -7.12 -2.78 -4.80
N CYS A 46 -5.97 -2.55 -4.17
CA CYS A 46 -5.50 -1.19 -3.83
C CYS A 46 -5.35 -0.32 -5.09
N LEU A 47 -4.73 -0.84 -6.14
CA LEU A 47 -4.51 -0.12 -7.40
C LEU A 47 -5.80 0.20 -8.16
N SER A 48 -6.88 -0.56 -7.92
CA SER A 48 -8.20 -0.34 -8.52
C SER A 48 -8.96 0.84 -7.91
N ARG A 49 -8.54 1.34 -6.74
CA ARG A 49 -9.19 2.46 -6.06
C ARG A 49 -8.85 3.79 -6.73
N THR A 50 -9.71 4.80 -6.49
CA THR A 50 -9.51 6.15 -7.02
C THR A 50 -8.15 6.69 -6.62
N TYR A 51 -7.85 6.63 -5.32
CA TYR A 51 -6.55 7.00 -4.77
C TYR A 51 -5.82 5.75 -4.29
N CYS A 52 -4.51 5.71 -4.56
CA CYS A 52 -3.62 4.69 -4.04
C CYS A 52 -2.34 5.36 -3.57
N LEU A 53 -2.01 5.19 -2.30
CA LEU A 53 -0.79 5.68 -1.70
C LEU A 53 0.21 4.53 -1.59
N ALA A 54 1.48 4.83 -1.81
CA ALA A 54 2.58 3.99 -1.37
C ALA A 54 3.26 4.64 -0.16
N MET A 55 3.71 3.83 0.78
CA MET A 55 4.43 4.27 1.98
C MET A 55 5.38 3.16 2.44
N THR A 56 6.27 3.47 3.38
CA THR A 56 7.04 2.48 4.11
C THR A 56 6.53 2.38 5.54
N HIS A 57 6.74 1.22 6.14
CA HIS A 57 6.47 1.02 7.56
C HIS A 57 7.56 0.17 8.21
N ASP A 58 7.75 0.36 9.51
CA ASP A 58 8.64 -0.43 10.36
C ASP A 58 7.85 -1.28 11.38
N GLU A 59 8.57 -1.86 12.34
CA GLU A 59 8.02 -2.68 13.42
C GLU A 59 7.20 -1.92 14.46
N SER A 60 7.30 -0.58 14.50
CA SER A 60 6.49 0.26 15.38
C SER A 60 5.11 0.54 14.79
N PHE A 61 4.88 0.23 13.51
CA PHE A 61 3.55 0.22 12.95
C PHE A 61 2.74 -0.96 13.49
N ARG A 62 1.42 -0.80 13.55
CA ARG A 62 0.55 -1.82 14.14
C ARG A 62 0.67 -3.18 13.42
N PRO A 63 0.35 -4.29 14.10
CA PRO A 63 0.21 -5.59 13.46
C PRO A 63 -0.87 -5.61 12.37
N ALA A 64 -0.79 -6.59 11.46
CA ALA A 64 -1.80 -6.84 10.45
C ALA A 64 -3.16 -7.20 11.09
N LEU A 65 -4.25 -6.69 10.53
CA LEU A 65 -5.62 -6.90 11.04
C LEU A 65 -6.32 -8.12 10.41
N GLY A 66 -5.54 -9.08 9.91
CA GLY A 66 -6.06 -10.26 9.25
C GLY A 66 -4.94 -11.16 8.70
N PRO A 67 -5.31 -12.30 8.09
CA PRO A 67 -4.35 -13.21 7.49
C PRO A 67 -3.65 -12.55 6.30
N LEU A 68 -2.31 -12.49 6.36
CA LEU A 68 -1.47 -11.96 5.26
C LEU A 68 -1.50 -12.86 4.01
N VAL A 69 -1.78 -14.15 4.21
CA VAL A 69 -1.93 -15.16 3.16
C VAL A 69 -3.12 -16.02 3.54
N THR A 70 -4.02 -16.26 2.57
CA THR A 70 -5.11 -17.23 2.67
C THR A 70 -5.07 -18.18 1.49
N THR A 71 -5.93 -19.18 1.46
CA THR A 71 -6.00 -20.15 0.36
C THR A 71 -7.38 -20.14 -0.30
N LEU A 72 -7.39 -20.10 -1.64
CA LEU A 72 -8.59 -20.37 -2.43
C LEU A 72 -8.45 -21.78 -3.02
N GLY A 73 -8.99 -22.77 -2.32
CA GLY A 73 -8.66 -24.17 -2.57
C GLY A 73 -7.21 -24.45 -2.19
N GLU A 74 -6.38 -24.83 -3.16
CA GLU A 74 -4.94 -25.09 -2.98
C GLU A 74 -4.05 -23.89 -3.37
N VAL A 75 -4.64 -22.80 -3.90
CA VAL A 75 -3.88 -21.66 -4.39
C VAL A 75 -3.71 -20.63 -3.27
N PRO A 76 -2.47 -20.28 -2.89
CA PRO A 76 -2.24 -19.20 -1.93
C PRO A 76 -2.57 -17.85 -2.57
N ILE A 77 -3.33 -17.01 -1.88
CA ILE A 77 -3.66 -15.66 -2.27
C ILE A 77 -3.29 -14.69 -1.15
N LEU A 78 -2.90 -13.46 -1.51
CA LEU A 78 -2.66 -12.38 -0.56
C LEU A 78 -3.88 -11.44 -0.60
N PRO A 79 -4.78 -11.51 0.39
CA PRO A 79 -6.03 -10.75 0.36
C PRO A 79 -5.79 -9.27 0.69
N PRO A 80 -6.69 -8.37 0.28
CA PRO A 80 -6.71 -7.01 0.80
C PRO A 80 -7.03 -7.03 2.29
N LEU A 81 -6.34 -6.19 3.07
CA LEU A 81 -6.58 -6.01 4.49
C LEU A 81 -7.17 -4.63 4.79
N PRO A 82 -8.09 -4.49 5.76
CA PRO A 82 -8.60 -3.19 6.15
C PRO A 82 -7.49 -2.27 6.68
N PHE A 83 -7.62 -0.97 6.45
CA PHE A 83 -6.67 0.04 6.91
C PHE A 83 -7.41 1.15 7.69
N PRO A 84 -7.71 0.92 8.99
CA PRO A 84 -8.54 1.80 9.81
C PRO A 84 -7.88 3.14 10.17
N GLU A 85 -6.60 3.33 9.84
CA GLU A 85 -5.89 4.58 10.05
C GLU A 85 -6.51 5.75 9.26
N LEU A 86 -7.27 5.45 8.21
CA LEU A 86 -7.96 6.41 7.37
C LEU A 86 -9.47 6.34 7.54
N ASP A 87 -10.07 7.51 7.77
CA ASP A 87 -11.51 7.70 7.71
C ASP A 87 -11.92 8.08 6.29
N ALA A 88 -12.02 7.06 5.42
CA ALA A 88 -12.40 7.17 4.02
C ALA A 88 -13.22 5.94 3.60
N LYS A 89 -13.72 5.91 2.36
CA LYS A 89 -14.51 4.77 1.86
C LYS A 89 -13.60 3.71 1.26
N ASP A 90 -13.97 2.44 1.47
CA ASP A 90 -13.31 1.26 0.90
C ASP A 90 -11.79 1.20 1.10
N VAL A 91 -11.34 1.59 2.30
CA VAL A 91 -9.91 1.66 2.62
C VAL A 91 -9.34 0.26 2.85
N ILE A 92 -8.41 -0.10 1.98
CA ILE A 92 -7.70 -1.37 2.02
C ILE A 92 -6.21 -1.15 1.87
N SER A 93 -5.44 -2.12 2.33
CA SER A 93 -4.00 -2.14 2.26
C SER A 93 -3.49 -3.51 1.86
N SER A 94 -2.29 -3.54 1.25
CA SER A 94 -1.56 -4.77 0.99
C SER A 94 -0.07 -4.49 0.85
N SER A 95 0.75 -5.44 1.27
CA SER A 95 2.19 -5.43 1.03
C SER A 95 2.48 -5.97 -0.36
N PRO A 96 3.25 -5.24 -1.18
CA PRO A 96 3.59 -5.69 -2.51
C PRO A 96 4.79 -6.64 -2.51
N ASN A 97 5.05 -7.28 -3.66
CA ASN A 97 6.23 -8.15 -3.79
C ASN A 97 7.56 -7.36 -3.82
N CYS A 98 8.67 -8.09 -3.82
CA CYS A 98 10.01 -7.49 -3.79
C CYS A 98 10.38 -6.68 -5.05
N LEU A 99 9.79 -6.98 -6.21
CA LEU A 99 10.03 -6.23 -7.45
C LEU A 99 9.33 -4.86 -7.38
N VAL A 100 8.07 -4.85 -6.95
CA VAL A 100 7.31 -3.63 -6.72
C VAL A 100 7.93 -2.80 -5.60
N HIS A 101 8.36 -3.42 -4.51
CA HIS A 101 9.10 -2.73 -3.44
C HIS A 101 10.33 -1.98 -4.00
N LYS A 102 11.20 -2.67 -4.76
CA LYS A 102 12.39 -2.06 -5.38
C LYS A 102 12.03 -0.93 -6.33
N PHE A 103 10.96 -1.11 -7.12
CA PHE A 103 10.44 -0.07 -8.01
C PHE A 103 10.02 1.17 -7.20
N LEU A 104 9.20 1.03 -6.16
CA LEU A 104 8.72 2.15 -5.35
C LEU A 104 9.87 2.91 -4.70
N VAL A 105 10.82 2.18 -4.09
CA VAL A 105 11.99 2.78 -3.43
C VAL A 105 12.82 3.60 -4.41
N SER A 106 13.11 3.05 -5.58
CA SER A 106 13.87 3.73 -6.63
C SER A 106 13.09 4.91 -7.23
N ARG A 107 11.84 4.70 -7.62
CA ARG A 107 10.98 5.66 -8.31
C ARG A 107 10.75 6.93 -7.50
N PHE A 108 10.56 6.79 -6.19
CA PHE A 108 10.23 7.88 -5.28
C PHE A 108 11.37 8.29 -4.36
N SER A 109 12.56 7.69 -4.51
CA SER A 109 13.71 7.95 -3.63
C SER A 109 13.35 7.78 -2.15
N MET A 110 12.58 6.74 -1.83
CA MET A 110 12.13 6.47 -0.47
C MET A 110 13.36 6.14 0.40
N LYS A 111 13.45 6.77 1.57
CA LYS A 111 14.49 6.43 2.54
C LYS A 111 14.01 5.19 3.29
N VAL A 112 14.62 4.05 2.99
CA VAL A 112 14.24 2.75 3.55
C VAL A 112 15.43 2.17 4.30
N THR A 113 15.21 1.81 5.57
CA THR A 113 16.18 1.08 6.39
C THR A 113 16.01 -0.44 6.21
N SER A 114 16.92 -1.25 6.77
CA SER A 114 16.85 -2.72 6.64
C SER A 114 15.58 -3.34 7.25
N ASN A 115 14.89 -2.62 8.13
CA ASN A 115 13.74 -3.11 8.87
C ASN A 115 12.41 -2.54 8.33
N GLU A 116 12.45 -1.78 7.24
CA GLU A 116 11.27 -1.19 6.64
C GLU A 116 10.78 -1.98 5.42
N ALA A 117 9.47 -2.07 5.30
CA ALA A 117 8.79 -2.65 4.15
C ALA A 117 7.83 -1.65 3.53
N THR A 118 7.53 -1.81 2.24
CA THR A 118 6.55 -0.97 1.54
C THR A 118 5.13 -1.47 1.78
N LEU A 119 4.18 -0.55 1.87
CA LEU A 119 2.75 -0.81 1.95
C LEU A 119 2.02 0.03 0.89
N LEU A 120 1.02 -0.58 0.25
CA LEU A 120 0.06 0.13 -0.58
C LEU A 120 -1.26 0.31 0.17
N VAL A 121 -1.89 1.47 0.03
CA VAL A 121 -3.20 1.78 0.61
C VAL A 121 -4.10 2.37 -0.46
N GLY A 122 -5.16 1.66 -0.83
CA GLY A 122 -6.17 2.10 -1.78
C GLY A 122 -7.45 2.55 -1.08
N PHE A 123 -8.05 3.65 -1.53
CA PHE A 123 -9.30 4.19 -0.98
C PHE A 123 -10.04 5.12 -1.96
N ASN A 124 -11.28 5.44 -1.60
CA ASN A 124 -12.16 6.36 -2.30
C ASN A 124 -12.52 7.54 -1.38
N LEU A 125 -12.55 8.76 -1.94
CA LEU A 125 -12.98 10.00 -1.26
C LEU A 125 -14.34 10.46 -1.80
#